data_AF-J7CSN8-F1
#
_entry.id   AF-J7CSN8-F1
#
_cell.length_a   1.000
_cell.length_b   1.000
_cell.length_c   1.000
_cell.angle_alpha   90.00
_cell.angle_beta   90.00
_cell.angle_gamma   90.00
#
_symmetry.space_group_name_H-M   'P 1'
#
loop_
_entity.id
_entity.type
_entity.pdbx_description
1 polymer ?
#
loop_
_entity_poly.entity_id
_entity_poly.type
_entity_poly.pdbx_seq_one_letter_code
_entity_poly.pdbx_strand_id
1 'polypeptide(L)' 'EGFNKQLKKYTKRKEQFPNEESLERFLVSQFNNYNQKFLCRIHKGFKEIQDTLESMF' A
#
# COMPACT_ATOMS: atom_id res chain seq x y z
N GLU A 1 -10.56 -4.20 3.00
CA GLU A 1 -10.29 -3.66 1.65
C GLU A 1 -10.01 -2.15 1.72
N GLY A 2 -8.75 -1.70 1.58
CA GLY A 2 -8.40 -0.30 1.88
C GLY A 2 -7.73 0.45 0.74
N PHE A 3 -6.61 -0.07 0.25
CA PHE A 3 -5.72 0.70 -0.61
C PHE A 3 -6.27 0.93 -2.03
N ASN A 4 -6.66 -0.12 -2.76
CA ASN A 4 -7.19 0.02 -4.12
C ASN A 4 -8.48 0.87 -4.21
N LYS A 5 -9.33 0.84 -3.16
CA LYS A 5 -10.52 1.72 -3.08
C LYS A 5 -10.12 3.19 -2.88
N GLN A 6 -9.10 3.46 -2.07
CA GLN A 6 -8.57 4.82 -1.89
C GLN A 6 -7.84 5.33 -3.14
N LEU A 7 -7.00 4.50 -3.76
CA LEU A 7 -6.29 4.84 -5.00
C LEU A 7 -7.26 5.25 -6.11
N LYS A 8 -8.33 4.46 -6.31
CA LYS A 8 -9.40 4.75 -7.28
C LYS A 8 -10.19 6.04 -6.98
N LYS A 9 -10.23 6.51 -5.73
CA LYS A 9 -10.84 7.81 -5.38
C LYS A 9 -9.96 8.98 -5.82
N TYR A 10 -8.64 8.85 -5.66
CA TYR A 10 -7.70 9.89 -6.07
C TYR A 10 -7.60 9.99 -7.60
N THR A 11 -7.52 8.87 -8.31
CA THR A 11 -7.49 8.87 -9.79
C THR A 11 -8.80 9.28 -10.44
N LYS A 12 -9.92 9.27 -9.71
CA LYS A 12 -11.22 9.79 -10.17
C LYS A 12 -11.36 11.30 -10.00
N ARG A 13 -10.56 11.95 -9.14
CA ARG A 13 -10.43 13.41 -9.20
C ARG A 13 -9.79 13.69 -10.55
N LYS A 14 -10.28 14.69 -11.28
CA LYS A 14 -9.81 15.06 -12.63
C LYS A 14 -8.37 15.60 -12.59
N GLU A 15 -7.42 14.77 -12.19
CA GLU A 15 -6.00 15.03 -12.25
C GLU A 15 -5.58 14.63 -13.67
N GLN A 16 -5.52 15.62 -14.56
CA GLN A 16 -4.90 15.40 -15.87
C GLN A 16 -3.40 15.30 -15.64
N PHE A 17 -2.88 14.08 -15.57
CA PHE A 17 -1.44 13.88 -15.62
C PHE A 17 -0.93 14.34 -16.99
N PRO A 18 0.06 15.23 -17.06
CA PRO A 18 0.55 15.75 -18.33
C PRO A 18 1.33 14.70 -19.15
N ASN A 19 1.83 13.64 -18.51
CA ASN A 19 2.51 12.51 -19.14
C ASN A 19 2.52 11.28 -18.21
N GLU A 20 2.99 10.14 -18.72
CA GLU A 20 3.11 8.87 -17.99
C GLU A 20 4.07 8.98 -16.78
N GLU A 21 5.17 9.71 -16.92
CA GLU A 21 6.12 9.90 -15.83
C GLU A 21 5.49 10.61 -14.61
N SER A 22 4.58 11.56 -14.85
CA SER A 22 3.84 12.25 -13.79
C SER A 22 2.86 11.32 -13.08
N LEU A 23 2.24 10.38 -13.82
CA LEU A 23 1.42 9.32 -13.24
C LEU A 23 2.27 8.37 -12.38
N GLU A 24 3.43 7.95 -12.88
CA GLU A 24 4.34 7.08 -12.12
C GLU A 24 4.80 7.74 -10.81
N ARG A 25 5.22 9.02 -10.87
CA ARG A 25 5.61 9.78 -9.67
C ARG A 25 4.48 9.87 -8.66
N PHE A 26 3.25 10.10 -9.13
CA PHE A 26 2.06 10.12 -8.27
C PHE A 26 1.83 8.76 -7.60
N LEU A 27 1.86 7.67 -8.36
CA LEU A 27 1.67 6.32 -7.85
C LEU A 27 2.74 5.95 -6.82
N VAL A 28 4.02 6.19 -7.13
CA VAL A 28 5.14 5.95 -6.21
C VAL A 28 4.95 6.71 -4.88
N SER A 29 4.50 7.97 -4.93
CA SER A 29 4.19 8.75 -3.74
C SER A 29 3.07 8.12 -2.90
N GLN A 30 1.98 7.69 -3.53
CA GLN A 30 0.86 7.02 -2.85
C GLN A 30 1.31 5.69 -2.22
N PHE A 31 2.11 4.90 -2.92
CA PHE A 31 2.65 3.64 -2.39
C PHE A 31 3.58 3.89 -1.21
N ASN A 32 4.50 4.86 -1.30
CA ASN A 32 5.39 5.20 -0.20
C ASN A 32 4.62 5.64 1.04
N ASN A 33 3.58 6.49 0.89
CA ASN A 33 2.77 6.92 2.02
C ASN A 33 2.01 5.77 2.68
N TYR A 34 1.47 4.86 1.87
CA TYR A 34 0.80 3.67 2.36
C TYR A 34 1.77 2.73 3.09
N ASN A 35 2.91 2.44 2.45
CA ASN A 35 3.93 1.58 3.01
C ASN A 35 4.45 2.15 4.32
N GLN A 36 4.80 3.44 4.41
CA GLN A 36 5.22 4.06 5.67
C GLN A 36 4.20 3.89 6.81
N LYS A 37 2.90 3.98 6.52
CA LYS A 37 1.84 3.84 7.54
C LYS A 37 1.59 2.40 7.96
N PHE A 38 1.85 1.43 7.09
CA PHE A 38 1.40 0.06 7.28
C PHE A 38 2.51 -0.98 7.23
N LEU A 39 3.78 -0.59 7.02
CA LEU A 39 4.93 -1.49 6.89
C LEU A 39 5.06 -2.43 8.09
N CYS A 40 4.88 -1.89 9.29
CA CYS A 40 5.02 -2.66 10.53
C CYS A 40 3.69 -3.27 11.01
N ARG A 41 2.60 -3.19 10.22
CA ARG A 41 1.34 -3.81 10.62
C ARG A 41 1.37 -5.30 10.31
N ILE A 42 1.42 -6.09 11.38
CA ILE A 42 1.12 -7.51 11.35
C ILE A 42 -0.32 -7.72 11.83
N HIS A 43 -1.06 -8.61 11.18
CA HIS A 43 -2.38 -8.99 11.65
C HIS A 43 -2.26 -9.66 13.02
N LYS A 44 -3.11 -9.30 13.99
CA LYS A 44 -2.94 -9.72 15.40
C LYS A 44 -2.74 -11.23 15.56
N GLY A 45 -3.63 -12.04 14.99
CA GLY A 45 -3.51 -13.51 15.04
C GLY A 45 -2.37 -14.09 14.22
N PHE A 46 -1.84 -13.34 13.24
CA PHE A 46 -0.66 -13.78 12.49
C PHE A 46 0.63 -13.60 13.30
N LYS A 47 0.69 -12.56 14.13
CA LYS A 47 1.85 -12.34 15.02
C LYS A 47 2.04 -13.48 16.01
N GLU A 48 0.95 -14.08 16.47
CA GLU A 48 0.97 -15.18 17.45
C GLU A 48 1.47 -16.51 16.85
N ILE A 49 1.28 -16.72 15.55
CA ILE A 49 1.65 -17.96 14.86
C ILE A 49 3.01 -17.79 14.13
N GLN A 50 3.54 -16.57 14.08
CA GLN A 50 4.79 -16.27 13.37
C GLN A 50 5.96 -17.13 13.87
N ASP A 51 6.14 -17.26 15.18
CA ASP A 51 7.18 -18.11 15.80
C ASP A 51 7.06 -19.58 15.36
N THR A 52 5.84 -20.12 15.39
CA THR A 52 5.54 -21.48 14.95
C THR A 52 5.86 -21.67 13.47
N LEU A 53 5.58 -20.66 12.64
CA LEU A 53 5.83 -20.68 11.20
C LEU A 53 7.33 -20.60 10.89
N GLU A 54 8.08 -19.76 11.61
CA GLU A 54 9.53 -19.65 11.47
C GLU A 54 10.24 -20.95 11.89
N SER A 55 9.70 -21.70 12.86
CA SER A 55 10.26 -23.01 13.24
C SER A 55 10.00 -24.14 12.22
N MET A 56 9.15 -23.93 11.21
CA MET A 56 8.83 -24.94 10.19
C MET A 56 9.72 -24.87 8.94
N PHE A 57 10.51 -23.81 8.79
CA PHE A 57 11.40 -23.56 7.65
C PHE A 57 12.85 -23.44 8.09
#